data_AF-A0A853IGV9-F1
#
_entry.id   AF-A0A853IGV9-F1
#
_cell.length_a   1.000
_cell.length_b   1.000
_cell.length_c   1.000
_cell.angle_alpha   90.00
_cell.angle_beta   90.00
_cell.angle_gamma   90.00
#
_symmetry.space_group_name_H-M   'P 1'
#
loop_
_entity.id
_entity.type
_entity.pdbx_description
1 polymer ?
#
loop_
_entity_poly.entity_id
_entity_poly.type
_entity_poly.pdbx_seq_one_letter_code
_entity_poly.pdbx_strand_id
1 'polypeptide(L)' 'MGGYNDGVLERLDDLTGRTIGNADFFSIDDFKKVQNQELYERLLNEFPGWLREAKRIGILN' A
#
# COMPACT_ATOMS: atom_id res chain seq x y z
N MET A 1 -12.76 -3.84 15.81
CA MET A 1 -13.37 -2.75 15.03
C MET A 1 -12.45 -1.56 15.09
N GLY A 2 -11.57 -1.46 14.07
CA GLY A 2 -10.82 -0.25 13.77
C GLY A 2 -11.81 0.86 13.43
N GLY A 3 -11.59 2.06 13.96
CA GLY A 3 -12.61 3.10 13.86
C GLY A 3 -12.13 4.53 14.10
N TYR A 4 -10.90 4.75 14.54
CA TYR A 4 -10.40 6.12 14.77
C TYR A 4 -8.94 6.36 14.34
N ASN A 5 -8.13 5.32 14.07
CA ASN A 5 -6.71 5.50 13.68
C ASN A 5 -6.41 5.17 12.21
N ASP A 6 -7.22 4.34 11.55
CA ASP A 6 -6.95 3.91 10.17
C ASP A 6 -7.14 5.06 9.16
N GLY A 7 -8.00 6.04 9.46
CA GLY A 7 -8.25 7.17 8.58
C GLY A 7 -7.03 8.07 8.36
N VAL A 8 -6.03 8.05 9.24
CA VAL A 8 -4.75 8.74 8.99
C VAL A 8 -3.91 7.97 7.97
N LEU A 9 -3.96 6.64 8.00
CA LEU A 9 -3.22 5.78 7.08
C LEU A 9 -3.87 5.73 5.69
N GLU A 10 -5.20 5.69 5.62
CA GLU A 10 -5.96 5.84 4.37
C GLU A 10 -5.68 7.20 3.71
N ARG A 11 -5.64 8.28 4.50
CA ARG A 11 -5.25 9.61 3.96
C ARG A 11 -3.79 9.67 3.51
N LEU A 12 -2.90 8.94 4.16
CA LEU A 12 -1.50 8.84 3.77
C LEU A 12 -1.38 8.12 2.42
N ASP A 13 -2.18 7.07 2.25
CA ASP A 13 -2.28 6.28 1.02
C ASP A 13 -2.80 7.12 -0.15
N ASP A 14 -3.81 7.97 0.08
CA ASP A 14 -4.43 8.83 -0.95
C ASP A 14 -3.72 10.18 -1.20
N LEU A 15 -2.52 10.38 -0.64
CA LEU A 15 -1.83 11.68 -0.75
C LEU A 15 -1.66 12.14 -2.20
N THR A 16 -2.13 13.35 -2.50
CA THR A 16 -1.99 13.97 -3.82
C THR A 16 -0.70 14.78 -3.92
N GLY A 17 -0.27 15.11 -5.15
CA GLY A 17 0.96 15.88 -5.41
C GLY A 17 2.26 15.07 -5.37
N ARG A 18 2.19 13.76 -5.12
CA ARG A 18 3.32 12.85 -5.28
C ARG A 18 3.64 12.64 -6.77
N THR A 19 4.92 12.54 -7.10
CA THR A 19 5.37 12.18 -8.46
C THR A 19 4.89 10.77 -8.83
N ILE A 20 4.93 9.83 -7.87
CA ILE A 20 4.39 8.46 -7.97
C ILE A 20 3.82 8.02 -6.63
N GLY A 21 2.75 7.23 -6.63
CA GLY A 21 2.21 6.60 -5.42
C GLY A 21 3.17 5.55 -4.90
N ASN A 22 3.66 5.71 -3.67
CA ASN A 22 4.72 4.90 -3.07
C ASN A 22 4.35 4.32 -1.69
N ALA A 23 3.09 4.47 -1.30
CA ALA A 23 2.52 3.94 -0.06
C ALA A 23 1.16 3.36 -0.45
N ASP A 24 0.80 2.25 0.20
CA ASP A 24 -0.47 1.53 0.09
C ASP A 24 -0.98 1.28 1.51
N PHE A 25 -2.30 1.32 1.72
CA PHE A 25 -2.93 0.94 2.98
C PHE A 25 -4.17 0.07 2.75
N PHE A 26 -4.28 -1.02 3.52
CA PHE A 26 -5.52 -1.79 3.61
C PHE A 26 -5.84 -2.11 5.07
N SER A 27 -7.13 -2.05 5.40
CA SER A 27 -7.62 -2.45 6.72
C SER A 27 -7.82 -3.97 6.80
N ILE A 28 -7.51 -4.55 7.96
CA ILE A 28 -7.75 -5.95 8.27
C ILE A 28 -8.18 -6.09 9.73
N ASP A 29 -9.23 -6.88 9.99
CA ASP A 29 -9.79 -7.00 11.34
C ASP A 29 -8.86 -7.73 12.31
N ASP A 30 -8.30 -8.86 11.90
CA ASP A 30 -7.33 -9.64 12.68
C ASP A 30 -6.38 -10.37 11.72
N PHE A 31 -5.18 -9.81 11.53
CA PHE A 31 -4.18 -10.37 10.62
C PHE A 31 -3.76 -11.80 11.01
N LYS A 32 -3.93 -12.21 12.26
CA LYS A 32 -3.59 -13.57 12.71
C LYS A 32 -4.54 -14.63 12.15
N LYS A 33 -5.70 -14.22 11.63
CA LYS A 33 -6.69 -15.12 11.02
C LYS A 33 -6.51 -15.25 9.51
N VAL A 34 -5.63 -14.46 8.90
CA VAL A 34 -5.33 -14.53 7.47
C VAL A 34 -4.09 -15.38 7.26
N GLN A 35 -4.08 -16.20 6.21
CA GLN A 35 -2.90 -17.00 5.88
C GLN A 35 -1.75 -16.07 5.50
N ASN A 36 -0.53 -16.42 5.90
CA ASN A 36 0.66 -15.60 5.60
C ASN A 36 0.77 -15.26 4.11
N GLN A 37 0.51 -16.24 3.23
CA GLN A 37 0.55 -16.03 1.78
C GLN A 37 -0.40 -14.90 1.34
N GLU A 38 -1.64 -14.94 1.78
CA GLU A 38 -2.64 -13.93 1.47
C GLU A 38 -2.29 -12.57 2.09
N LEU A 39 -1.73 -12.56 3.30
CA LEU A 39 -1.24 -11.33 3.92
C LEU A 39 -0.12 -10.68 3.09
N TYR A 40 0.84 -11.47 2.60
CA TYR A 40 1.93 -10.98 1.75
C TYR A 40 1.44 -10.51 0.38
N GLU A 41 0.47 -11.20 -0.22
CA GLU A 41 -0.15 -10.77 -1.48
C GLU A 41 -0.81 -9.40 -1.34
N ARG A 42 -1.53 -9.16 -0.23
CA ARG A 42 -2.13 -7.85 0.06
C ARG A 42 -1.10 -6.77 0.32
N LEU A 43 -0.02 -7.08 1.06
CA LEU A 43 1.07 -6.13 1.33
C LEU A 43 1.85 -5.72 0.08
N LEU A 44 1.90 -6.59 -0.94
CA LEU A 44 2.70 -6.38 -2.15
C LEU A 44 1.85 -6.06 -3.38
N ASN A 45 0.55 -5.82 -3.22
CA ASN A 45 -0.40 -5.63 -4.31
C ASN A 45 0.06 -4.53 -5.29
N GLU A 46 0.47 -3.37 -4.76
CA GLU A 46 0.83 -2.21 -5.58
C GLU A 46 2.32 -2.19 -5.98
N PHE A 47 3.15 -2.95 -5.29
CA PHE A 47 4.60 -2.89 -5.46
C PHE A 47 5.07 -3.14 -6.91
N PRO A 48 4.53 -4.12 -7.66
CA PRO A 48 4.85 -4.27 -9.08
C PRO A 48 4.45 -3.06 -9.94
N GLY A 49 3.34 -2.39 -9.59
CA GLY A 49 2.89 -1.16 -10.26
C GLY A 49 3.85 -0.01 -10.02
N TRP A 50 4.20 0.21 -8.75
CA TRP A 50 5.20 1.19 -8.34
C TRP A 50 6.55 0.95 -9.04
N LEU A 51 7.05 -0.29 -9.10
CA LEU A 51 8.32 -0.62 -9.76
C LEU A 51 8.31 -0.25 -11.25
N ARG A 52 7.22 -0.55 -11.96
CA ARG A 52 7.10 -0.21 -13.40
C ARG A 52 7.13 1.29 -13.60
N GLU A 53 6.37 2.01 -12.78
CA GLU A 53 6.25 3.45 -12.89
C GLU A 53 7.55 4.16 -12.52
N ALA A 54 8.19 3.76 -11.41
CA ALA A 54 9.47 4.30 -10.97
C ALA A 54 10.58 4.12 -12.02
N LYS A 55 10.62 2.98 -12.72
CA LYS A 55 11.52 2.78 -13.86
C LYS A 55 11.16 3.66 -15.05
N ARG A 56 9.86 3.76 -15.39
CA ARG A 56 9.37 4.57 -16.52
C ARG A 56 9.75 6.05 -16.39
N ILE A 57 9.76 6.58 -15.16
CA ILE A 57 10.12 7.99 -14.89
C ILE A 57 11.58 8.19 -14.45
N GLY A 58 12.40 7.14 -14.46
CA GLY A 58 13.84 7.23 -14.17
C GLY A 58 14.21 7.40 -12.69
N ILE A 59 13.33 7.04 -11.75
CA ILE A 59 13.66 6.94 -10.31
C ILE A 59 14.51 5.70 -10.04
N LEU A 60 14.21 4.59 -10.74
CA LEU A 60 14.96 3.33 -10.64
C LEU A 60 15.61 3.01 -11.99
N ASN A 61 16.83 2.48 -11.93
CA ASN A 61 17.61 1.99 -13.08
C ASN A 61 17.49 0.47 -13.22
#